data_AF-A0A9J6HBV8-F1
#
_entry.id   AF-A0A9J6HBV8-F1
#
_cell.length_a   1.000
_cell.length_b   1.000
_cell.length_c   1.000
_cell.angle_alpha   90.00
_cell.angle_beta   90.00
_cell.angle_gamma   90.00
#
_symmetry.space_group_name_H-M   'P 1'
#
loop_
_entity.id
_entity.type
_entity.pdbx_description
1 polymer ?
#
loop_
_entity_poly.entity_id
_entity_poly.type
_entity_poly.pdbx_seq_one_letter_code
_entity_poly.pdbx_strand_id
1 'polypeptide(L)'
;MSLKKKFYTNQRKSPLLESLPTSEIVSLSSEIKQLADKCDDAENRLRRSNLLFFGIKDENTETWAESEAKIISFCATNLEMNITDAGIERTHRLGSLLRRQNAPNHR
;
A
#
# COMPACT_ATOMS: atom_id res chain seq x y z
N MET A 1 40.76 -14.83 -54.37
CA MET A 1 39.96 -15.78 -53.56
C MET A 1 39.40 -15.04 -52.36
N SER A 2 38.09 -14.78 -52.33
CA SER A 2 37.43 -14.02 -51.25
C SER A 2 36.60 -14.97 -50.39
N LEU A 3 37.02 -15.18 -49.14
CA LEU A 3 36.29 -15.98 -48.16
C LEU A 3 35.18 -15.13 -47.52
N LYS A 4 33.93 -15.34 -47.96
CA LYS A 4 32.74 -14.80 -47.30
C LYS A 4 32.54 -15.51 -45.96
N LYS A 5 32.77 -14.81 -44.84
CA LYS A 5 32.36 -15.25 -43.50
C LYS A 5 30.83 -15.24 -43.43
N LYS A 6 30.20 -16.42 -43.45
CA LYS A 6 28.79 -16.58 -43.11
C LYS A 6 28.63 -16.45 -41.60
N PHE A 7 28.09 -15.33 -41.14
CA PHE A 7 27.56 -15.22 -39.78
C PHE A 7 26.28 -16.06 -39.71
N TYR A 8 26.34 -17.20 -39.04
CA TYR A 8 25.14 -17.92 -38.62
C TYR A 8 24.60 -17.24 -37.36
N THR A 9 23.55 -16.43 -37.48
CA THR A 9 22.74 -16.06 -36.32
C THR A 9 21.93 -17.29 -35.92
N ASN A 10 22.41 -18.00 -34.90
CA ASN A 10 21.70 -19.13 -34.32
C ASN A 10 20.56 -18.60 -33.43
N GLN A 11 19.44 -18.21 -34.06
CA GLN A 11 18.18 -17.96 -33.38
C GLN A 11 17.58 -19.32 -32.99
N ARG A 12 18.11 -19.97 -31.94
CA ARG A 12 17.35 -21.02 -31.26
C ARG A 12 16.24 -20.34 -30.48
N LYS A 13 15.09 -20.13 -31.12
CA LYS A 13 13.82 -20.01 -30.39
C LYS A 13 13.70 -21.29 -29.55
N SER A 14 13.68 -21.14 -28.23
CA SER A 14 13.41 -22.25 -27.32
C SER A 14 11.99 -22.77 -27.60
N PRO A 15 11.79 -24.08 -27.81
CA PRO A 15 10.49 -24.64 -28.17
C PRO A 15 9.48 -24.69 -27.01
N LEU A 16 9.78 -24.02 -25.89
CA LEU A 16 8.94 -23.98 -24.69
C LEU A 16 8.06 -22.73 -24.60
N LEU A 17 8.13 -21.82 -25.58
CA LEU A 17 7.35 -20.58 -25.59
C LEU A 17 6.20 -20.60 -26.62
N GLU A 18 5.70 -21.78 -26.98
CA GLU A 18 4.60 -21.93 -27.93
C GLU A 18 3.50 -22.80 -27.34
N SER A 19 2.33 -22.16 -27.12
CA SER A 19 1.03 -22.70 -26.69
C SER A 19 0.73 -22.87 -25.18
N LEU A 20 0.66 -21.75 -24.46
CA LEU A 20 -0.55 -21.50 -23.67
C LEU A 20 -1.49 -20.69 -24.58
N PRO A 21 -2.75 -21.08 -24.80
CA PRO A 21 -3.63 -20.39 -25.72
C PRO A 21 -3.80 -18.95 -25.22
N THR A 22 -3.50 -17.98 -26.09
CA THR A 22 -3.49 -16.56 -25.75
C THR A 22 -4.80 -16.10 -25.12
N SER A 23 -5.92 -16.76 -25.45
CA SER A 23 -7.23 -16.55 -24.83
C SER A 23 -7.28 -16.93 -23.34
N GLU A 24 -6.64 -18.02 -22.91
CA GLU A 24 -6.58 -18.40 -21.50
C GLU A 24 -5.70 -17.43 -20.70
N ILE A 25 -4.58 -16.98 -21.27
CA ILE A 25 -3.73 -15.96 -20.64
C ILE A 25 -4.51 -14.65 -20.46
N VAL A 26 -5.27 -14.24 -21.48
CA VAL A 26 -6.10 -13.04 -21.42
C VAL A 26 -7.23 -13.19 -20.39
N SER A 27 -7.89 -14.35 -20.34
CA SER A 27 -8.92 -14.64 -19.33
C SER A 27 -8.36 -14.58 -17.91
N LEU A 28 -7.24 -15.29 -17.67
CA LEU A 28 -6.61 -15.32 -16.36
C LEU A 28 -6.10 -13.94 -15.93
N SER A 29 -5.56 -13.15 -16.88
CA SER A 29 -5.16 -11.76 -16.59
C SER A 29 -6.36 -10.89 -16.21
N SER A 30 -7.52 -11.12 -16.85
CA SER A 30 -8.76 -10.43 -16.50
C SER A 30 -9.24 -10.84 -15.11
N GLU A 31 -9.20 -12.13 -14.77
CA GLU A 31 -9.59 -12.64 -13.45
C GLU A 31 -8.68 -12.11 -12.34
N ILE A 32 -7.36 -12.08 -12.55
CA ILE A 32 -6.39 -11.49 -11.62
C ILE A 32 -6.71 -10.02 -11.38
N LYS A 33 -7.01 -9.27 -12.45
CA LYS A 33 -7.39 -7.87 -12.32
C LYS A 33 -8.68 -7.71 -11.51
N GLN A 34 -9.70 -8.49 -11.81
CA GLN A 34 -10.97 -8.44 -11.07
C GLN A 34 -10.78 -8.80 -9.58
N LEU A 35 -9.91 -9.75 -9.27
CA LEU A 35 -9.56 -10.09 -7.90
C LEU A 35 -8.82 -8.95 -7.22
N ALA A 36 -7.85 -8.33 -7.89
CA ALA A 36 -7.13 -7.17 -7.37
C ALA A 36 -8.09 -6.01 -7.07
N ASP A 37 -9.01 -5.70 -7.99
CA ASP A 37 -10.01 -4.65 -7.81
C ASP A 37 -10.92 -4.94 -6.60
N LYS A 38 -11.34 -6.20 -6.41
CA LYS A 38 -12.14 -6.62 -5.24
C LYS A 38 -11.34 -6.54 -3.94
N CYS A 39 -10.07 -6.92 -3.95
CA CYS A 39 -9.19 -6.80 -2.79
C CYS A 39 -9.01 -5.33 -2.39
N ASP A 40 -8.71 -4.46 -3.36
CA ASP A 40 -8.53 -3.02 -3.12
C ASP A 40 -9.81 -2.40 -2.53
N ASP A 41 -10.96 -2.70 -3.11
CA ASP A 41 -12.25 -2.21 -2.61
C ASP A 41 -12.57 -2.76 -1.21
N ALA A 42 -12.29 -4.03 -0.93
CA ALA A 42 -12.45 -4.61 0.40
C ALA A 42 -11.54 -3.93 1.43
N GLU A 43 -10.27 -3.73 1.11
CA GLU A 43 -9.33 -3.05 1.99
C GLU A 43 -9.71 -1.58 2.22
N ASN A 44 -10.20 -0.89 1.20
CA ASN A 44 -10.68 0.48 1.32
C ASN A 44 -11.91 0.55 2.24
N ARG A 45 -12.84 -0.41 2.15
CA ARG A 45 -13.96 -0.52 3.10
C ARG A 45 -13.48 -0.74 4.54
N LEU A 46 -12.48 -1.60 4.74
CA LEU A 46 -11.89 -1.87 6.06
C LEU A 46 -11.19 -0.64 6.65
N ARG A 47 -10.62 0.23 5.82
CA ARG A 47 -9.90 1.45 6.27
C ARG A 47 -10.79 2.70 6.30
N ARG A 48 -12.07 2.61 5.91
CA ARG A 48 -12.95 3.77 5.73
C ARG A 48 -13.18 4.58 7.01
N SER A 49 -13.18 3.92 8.17
CA SER A 49 -13.34 4.55 9.48
C SER A 49 -12.01 4.98 10.11
N ASN A 50 -10.87 4.67 9.49
CA ASN A 50 -9.57 5.01 10.03
C ASN A 50 -9.26 6.48 9.74
N LEU A 51 -8.97 7.25 10.79
CA LEU A 51 -8.56 8.65 10.68
C LEU A 51 -7.05 8.79 10.91
N LEU A 52 -6.41 9.65 10.11
CA LEU A 52 -5.00 9.95 10.24
C LEU A 52 -4.81 11.33 10.87
N PHE A 53 -4.08 11.36 11.98
CA PHE A 53 -3.71 12.60 12.66
C PHE A 53 -2.23 12.89 12.42
N PHE A 54 -1.95 14.07 11.87
CA PHE A 54 -0.59 14.54 11.58
C PHE A 54 -0.19 15.64 12.55
N GLY A 55 1.12 15.84 12.75
CA GLY A 55 1.64 16.93 13.58
C GLY A 55 1.53 16.72 15.10
N ILE A 56 0.98 15.60 15.55
CA ILE A 56 0.96 15.25 16.98
C ILE A 56 2.33 14.74 17.38
N LYS A 57 2.95 15.37 18.37
CA LYS A 57 4.29 15.02 18.86
C LYS A 57 4.33 13.55 19.32
N ASP A 58 5.37 12.84 18.88
CA ASP A 58 5.63 11.47 19.29
C ASP A 58 6.37 11.45 20.63
N GLU A 59 6.08 10.44 21.45
CA GLU A 59 6.86 10.16 22.65
C GLU A 59 7.57 8.82 22.52
N ASN A 60 8.80 8.75 23.04
CA ASN A 60 9.53 7.48 23.10
C ASN A 60 8.72 6.53 23.99
N THR A 61 8.39 5.35 23.45
CA THR A 61 7.61 4.29 24.13
C THR A 61 6.15 4.64 24.46
N GLU A 62 5.50 5.46 23.63
CA GLU A 62 4.07 5.73 23.76
C GLU A 62 3.22 4.45 23.65
N THR A 63 2.42 4.21 24.69
CA THR A 63 1.44 3.13 24.75
C THR A 63 0.17 3.47 23.96
N TRP A 64 -0.67 2.48 23.69
CA TRP A 64 -1.95 2.72 23.01
C TRP A 64 -2.89 3.61 23.82
N ALA A 65 -2.94 3.44 25.15
CA ALA A 65 -3.76 4.27 26.03
C ALA A 65 -3.30 5.74 26.03
N GLU A 66 -1.99 5.98 26.04
CA GLU A 66 -1.45 7.34 25.93
C GLU A 66 -1.74 7.96 24.55
N SER A 67 -1.64 7.17 23.49
CA SER A 67 -1.99 7.63 22.13
C SER A 67 -3.47 8.02 22.05
N GLU A 68 -4.35 7.21 22.62
CA GLU A 68 -5.79 7.46 22.67
C GLU A 68 -6.12 8.74 23.44
N ALA A 69 -5.56 8.91 24.65
CA ALA A 69 -5.74 10.13 25.44
C ALA A 69 -5.26 11.39 24.70
N LYS A 70 -4.17 11.29 23.93
CA LYS A 70 -3.70 12.41 23.09
C LYS A 70 -4.67 12.75 21.96
N ILE A 71 -5.28 11.77 21.30
CA ILE A 71 -6.26 12.04 20.26
C ILE A 71 -7.53 12.67 20.85
N ILE A 72 -8.02 12.15 21.98
CA ILE A 72 -9.21 12.70 22.65
C ILE A 72 -8.96 14.16 23.06
N SER A 73 -7.83 14.43 23.73
CA SER A 73 -7.46 15.80 24.11
C SER A 73 -7.24 16.71 22.91
N PHE A 74 -6.64 16.21 21.82
CA PHE A 74 -6.48 16.96 20.58
C PHE A 74 -7.83 17.37 19.99
N CYS A 75 -8.79 16.44 19.90
CA CYS A 75 -10.12 16.71 19.35
C CYS A 75 -10.91 17.69 20.22
N ALA A 76 -10.86 17.55 21.55
CA ALA A 76 -11.51 18.47 22.47
C ALA A 76 -10.93 19.90 22.35
N THR A 77 -9.61 20.02 22.25
CA THR A 77 -8.91 21.32 22.26
C THR A 77 -8.94 22.03 20.91
N ASN A 78 -8.79 21.29 19.81
CA ASN A 78 -8.57 21.88 18.47
C ASN A 78 -9.79 21.78 17.56
N LEU A 79 -10.70 20.83 17.82
CA LEU A 79 -11.89 20.59 16.98
C LEU A 79 -13.19 20.89 17.74
N GLU A 80 -13.12 21.23 19.02
CA GLU A 80 -14.28 21.42 19.90
C GLU A 80 -15.20 20.19 19.94
N MET A 81 -14.61 19.00 19.76
CA MET A 81 -15.32 17.71 19.69
C MET A 81 -14.98 16.85 20.90
N ASN A 82 -16.02 16.50 21.66
CA ASN A 82 -15.90 15.53 22.75
C ASN A 82 -16.08 14.11 22.20
N ILE A 83 -14.96 13.40 22.07
CA ILE A 83 -14.95 11.98 21.72
C ILE A 83 -14.85 11.17 23.01
N THR A 84 -15.75 10.22 23.18
CA THR A 84 -15.69 9.25 24.29
C THR A 84 -14.82 8.07 23.88
N ASP A 85 -14.10 7.46 24.84
CA ASP A 85 -13.28 6.26 24.66
C ASP A 85 -14.05 5.13 23.94
N ALA A 86 -15.35 4.96 24.23
CA ALA A 86 -16.20 3.96 23.58
C ALA A 86 -16.38 4.16 22.05
N GLY A 87 -16.04 5.32 21.52
CA GLY A 87 -16.08 5.63 20.09
C GLY A 87 -14.78 5.30 19.35
N ILE A 88 -13.75 4.86 20.06
CA ILE A 88 -12.43 4.55 19.49
C ILE A 88 -12.15 3.06 19.68
N GLU A 89 -12.11 2.31 18.57
CA GLU A 89 -11.76 0.89 18.63
C GLU A 89 -10.25 0.68 18.89
N ARG A 90 -9.41 1.52 18.30
CA ARG A 90 -7.96 1.44 18.41
C ARG A 90 -7.27 2.75 18.03
N THR A 91 -6.29 3.16 18.82
CA THR A 91 -5.36 4.25 18.47
C THR A 91 -3.92 3.77 18.54
N HIS A 92 -3.12 4.10 17.52
CA HIS A 92 -1.69 3.79 17.49
C HIS A 92 -0.96 4.69 16.49
N ARG A 93 0.36 4.82 16.66
CA ARG A 93 1.23 5.48 15.69
C ARG A 93 1.43 4.60 14.46
N LEU A 94 1.52 5.24 13.30
CA LEU A 94 1.87 4.58 12.05
C LEU A 94 3.39 4.55 11.87
N GLY A 95 3.94 3.34 11.74
CA GLY A 95 5.34 3.09 11.45
C GLY A 95 6.24 3.03 12.68
N SER A 96 7.35 2.29 12.56
CA SER A 96 8.48 2.37 13.48
C SER A 96 9.25 3.67 13.21
N LEU A 97 9.79 4.28 14.27
CA LEU A 97 10.56 5.54 14.31
C LEU A 97 11.74 5.68 13.31
N LEU A 98 11.96 4.71 12.41
CA LEU A 98 13.12 4.62 11.51
C LEU A 98 12.92 5.21 10.10
N ARG A 99 11.80 5.86 9.78
CA ARG A 99 11.65 6.47 8.45
C ARG A 99 10.78 7.72 8.38
N ARG A 100 11.00 8.68 9.29
CA ARG A 100 10.64 10.09 9.06
C ARG A 100 11.85 10.87 8.55
N GLN A 101 12.35 10.48 7.38
CA GLN A 101 12.97 11.43 6.47
C GLN A 101 12.11 11.37 5.20
N ASN A 102 11.36 12.46 4.98
CA ASN A 102 10.64 12.82 3.76
C ASN A 102 9.21 12.25 3.60
N ALA A 103 8.23 12.96 4.18
CA ALA A 103 7.02 13.45 3.51
C ALA A 103 6.31 14.46 4.44
N PRO A 104 5.83 15.63 3.97
CA PRO A 104 5.34 15.91 2.61
C PRO A 104 5.99 17.13 1.93
N ASN A 105 6.05 17.13 0.59
CA ASN A 105 6.00 18.37 -0.17
C ASN A 105 4.53 18.55 -0.61
N HIS A 106 3.83 19.46 0.06
CA HIS A 106 2.63 20.08 -0.47
C HIS A 106 3.02 20.96 -1.67
N ARG A 107 2.55 20.64 -2.87
CA ARG A 107 2.13 21.57 -3.92
C ARG A 107 1.05 20.94 -4.76
#